data_AF-A0A497G9Q0-F1
#
_entry.id   AF-A0A497G9Q0-F1
#
_cell.length_a   1.000
_cell.length_b   1.000
_cell.length_c   1.000
_cell.angle_alpha   90.00
_cell.angle_beta   90.00
_cell.angle_gamma   90.00
#
_symmetry.space_group_name_H-M   'P 1'
#
loop_
_entity.id
_entity.type
_entity.pdbx_description
1 polymer ?
#
loop_
_entity_poly.entity_id
_entity_poly.type
_entity_poly.pdbx_seq_one_letter_code
_entity_poly.pdbx_strand_id
1 'polypeptide(L)'
;MEDLPLTECLVECAGEWGVDPVEMALYMSGEEYSFIFTVKPGNEREVVALAEKYGVKVYRIGRVEEGCGVYMKGVGRVEKRGWLHFKGWASAELED
;
A
#
# COMPACT_ATOMS: atom_id res chain seq x y z
N MET A 1 12.20 3.86 6.40
CA MET A 1 11.84 2.72 5.55
C MET A 1 10.51 3.09 4.92
N GLU A 2 10.45 3.14 3.59
CA GLU A 2 9.25 3.49 2.79
C GLU A 2 8.90 2.27 1.95
N ASP A 3 8.73 1.14 2.64
CA ASP A 3 8.49 -0.15 2.02
C ASP A 3 7.09 -0.63 2.41
N LEU A 4 6.45 -1.38 1.52
CA LEU A 4 5.14 -1.97 1.80
C LEU A 4 5.27 -2.97 2.96
N PRO A 5 4.37 -2.94 3.95
CA PRO A 5 4.36 -3.93 5.02
C PRO A 5 3.81 -5.25 4.46
N LEU A 6 4.72 -6.19 4.20
CA LEU A 6 4.38 -7.53 3.75
C LEU A 6 4.39 -8.48 4.96
N THR A 7 3.33 -9.26 5.13
CA THR A 7 3.28 -10.30 6.16
C THR A 7 4.05 -11.53 5.69
N GLU A 8 4.56 -12.32 6.63
CA GLU A 8 5.26 -13.58 6.33
C GLU A 8 4.38 -14.52 5.51
N CYS A 9 3.12 -14.69 5.90
CA CYS A 9 2.13 -15.48 5.15
C CYS A 9 1.96 -15.02 3.70
N LEU A 10 1.91 -13.71 3.44
CA LEU A 10 1.81 -13.21 2.07
C LEU A 10 3.06 -13.57 1.26
N VAL A 11 4.26 -13.43 1.85
CA VAL A 11 5.52 -13.77 1.19
C VAL A 11 5.61 -15.27 0.90
N GLU A 12 5.19 -16.11 1.85
CA GLU A 12 5.15 -17.55 1.68
C GLU A 12 4.18 -17.95 0.54
N CYS A 13 2.94 -17.46 0.57
CA CYS A 13 1.96 -17.71 -0.48
C CYS A 13 2.45 -17.25 -1.86
N ALA A 14 3.05 -16.06 -1.93
CA ALA A 14 3.61 -15.54 -3.18
C ALA A 14 4.71 -16.47 -3.73
N GLY A 15 5.58 -16.97 -2.85
CA GLY A 15 6.62 -17.94 -3.20
C GLY A 15 6.06 -19.26 -3.70
N GLU A 16 5.05 -19.82 -3.03
CA GLU A 16 4.38 -21.05 -3.46
C GLU A 16 3.68 -20.91 -4.81
N TRP A 17 3.13 -19.73 -5.11
CA TRP A 17 2.38 -19.47 -6.34
C TRP A 17 3.25 -18.93 -7.48
N GLY A 18 4.54 -18.66 -7.23
CA GLY A 18 5.46 -18.11 -8.22
C GLY A 18 5.11 -16.67 -8.61
N VAL A 19 4.56 -15.89 -7.68
CA VAL A 19 4.13 -14.50 -7.87
C VAL A 19 5.06 -13.57 -7.09
N ASP A 20 5.28 -12.36 -7.61
CA ASP A 20 5.98 -11.32 -6.87
C ASP A 20 5.13 -10.82 -5.67
N PRO A 21 5.67 -10.79 -4.44
CA PRO A 21 4.88 -10.42 -3.27
C PRO A 21 4.46 -8.95 -3.25
N VAL A 22 5.17 -8.05 -3.94
CA VAL A 22 4.75 -6.66 -4.09
C VAL A 22 3.57 -6.56 -5.06
N GLU A 23 3.61 -7.26 -6.20
CA GLU A 23 2.48 -7.36 -7.13
C GLU A 23 1.25 -7.94 -6.43
N MET A 24 1.45 -8.99 -5.62
CA MET A 24 0.38 -9.61 -4.86
C MET A 24 -0.26 -8.63 -3.87
N ALA A 25 0.56 -7.90 -3.10
CA ALA A 25 0.09 -6.92 -2.12
C ALA A 25 -0.59 -5.69 -2.75
N LEU A 26 -0.18 -5.27 -3.95
CA LEU A 26 -0.74 -4.10 -4.62
C LEU A 26 -2.01 -4.40 -5.42
N TYR A 27 -2.11 -5.57 -6.05
CA TYR A 27 -3.11 -5.79 -7.10
C TYR A 27 -3.86 -7.12 -7.04
N MET A 28 -3.35 -8.12 -6.32
CA MET A 28 -4.05 -9.41 -6.14
C MET A 28 -4.74 -9.47 -4.77
N SER A 29 -5.19 -8.30 -4.35
CA SER A 29 -5.58 -7.92 -3.00
C SER A 29 -6.61 -6.78 -3.15
N GLY A 30 -7.45 -6.56 -2.15
CA GLY A 30 -8.50 -5.53 -2.22
C GLY A 30 -9.60 -5.63 -1.16
N GLU A 31 -9.50 -6.60 -0.24
CA GLU A 31 -10.44 -6.83 0.86
C GLU A 31 -9.73 -6.79 2.22
N GLU A 32 -8.64 -6.03 2.32
CA GLU A 32 -7.81 -5.98 3.55
C GLU A 32 -8.44 -5.09 4.62
N TYR A 33 -9.42 -4.26 4.22
CA TYR A 33 -10.13 -3.30 5.08
C TYR A 33 -9.17 -2.49 5.98
N SER A 34 -7.97 -2.23 5.48
CA SER A 34 -6.89 -1.56 6.20
C SER A 34 -6.90 -0.06 5.93
N PHE A 35 -6.56 0.74 6.92
CA PHE A 35 -6.51 2.20 6.77
C PHE A 35 -5.23 2.63 6.07
N ILE A 36 -5.37 3.42 5.01
CA ILE A 36 -4.32 4.26 4.45
C ILE A 36 -4.66 5.70 4.82
N PHE A 37 -3.74 6.37 5.50
CA PHE A 37 -3.94 7.74 5.99
C PHE A 37 -2.66 8.55 5.91
N THR A 38 -2.81 9.87 6.08
CA THR A 38 -1.69 10.81 6.08
C THR A 38 -1.51 11.42 7.47
N VAL A 39 -0.28 11.84 7.77
CA VAL A 39 0.09 12.46 9.04
C VAL A 39 0.84 13.75 8.74
N LYS A 40 0.57 14.81 9.51
CA LYS A 40 1.33 16.06 9.38
C LYS A 40 2.81 15.82 9.73
N PRO A 41 3.76 16.42 9.00
CA PRO A 41 5.17 16.35 9.36
C PRO A 41 5.40 16.78 10.82
N GLY A 42 6.14 15.99 11.59
CA GLY A 42 6.42 16.22 13.00
C GLY A 42 5.51 15.46 13.97
N ASN A 43 4.35 14.96 13.50
CA ASN A 43 3.42 14.20 14.34
C ASN A 43 3.62 12.69 14.26
N GLU A 44 4.59 12.19 13.49
CA GLU A 44 4.77 10.74 13.30
C GLU A 44 5.07 10.00 14.62
N ARG A 45 5.85 10.62 15.52
CA ARG A 45 6.18 10.02 16.82
C ARG A 45 4.94 9.85 17.70
N GLU A 46 4.03 10.81 17.67
CA GLU A 46 2.78 10.74 18.43
C GLU A 46 1.89 9.61 17.91
N VAL A 47 1.77 9.48 16.58
CA VAL A 47 1.00 8.40 15.95
C VAL A 47 1.55 7.02 16.32
N VAL A 48 2.88 6.84 16.28
CA VAL A 48 3.52 5.57 16.70
C VAL A 48 3.26 5.30 18.18
N ALA A 49 3.43 6.29 19.06
CA ALA A 49 3.18 6.13 20.48
C ALA A 49 1.72 5.77 20.81
N LEU A 50 0.76 6.36 20.09
CA LEU A 50 -0.65 6.00 20.22
C LEU A 50 -0.92 4.59 19.69
N ALA A 51 -0.35 4.22 18.55
CA ALA A 51 -0.48 2.89 17.97
C ALA A 51 0.02 1.82 18.95
N GLU A 52 1.22 2.01 19.52
CA GLU A 52 1.79 1.14 20.55
C GLU A 52 0.90 1.06 21.80
N LYS A 53 0.44 2.21 22.30
CA LYS A 53 -0.46 2.27 23.48
C LYS A 53 -1.73 1.46 23.29
N TYR A 54 -2.29 1.44 22.08
CA TYR A 54 -3.53 0.73 21.77
C TYR A 54 -3.31 -0.64 21.12
N GLY A 55 -2.06 -1.11 21.01
CA GLY A 55 -1.73 -2.40 20.39
C GLY A 55 -2.04 -2.47 18.89
N VAL A 56 -2.07 -1.32 18.20
CA VAL A 56 -2.31 -1.22 16.76
C VAL A 56 -0.97 -1.17 16.03
N LYS A 57 -0.87 -1.88 14.90
CA LYS A 57 0.31 -1.79 14.03
C LYS A 57 0.14 -0.62 13.04
N VAL A 58 1.17 0.21 12.93
CA VAL A 58 1.22 1.31 11.96
C VAL A 58 2.54 1.25 11.21
N TYR A 59 2.49 1.51 9.91
CA TYR A 59 3.67 1.48 9.04
C TYR A 59 3.74 2.79 8.25
N ARG A 60 4.94 3.40 8.22
CA ARG A 60 5.20 4.51 7.29
C ARG A 60 5.50 3.91 5.93
N ILE A 61 4.60 4.10 4.97
CA ILE A 61 4.71 3.54 3.61
C ILE A 61 5.09 4.57 2.55
N GLY A 62 5.21 5.85 2.92
CA GLY A 62 5.57 6.91 1.98
C GLY A 62 5.33 8.31 2.55
N ARG A 63 5.13 9.25 1.63
CA ARG A 63 4.85 10.67 1.89
C ARG A 63 4.03 11.28 0.76
N VAL A 64 3.36 12.39 1.04
CA VAL A 64 2.67 13.20 0.03
C VAL A 64 3.59 14.34 -0.37
N GLU A 65 3.72 14.57 -1.67
CA GLU A 65 4.48 15.67 -2.26
C GLU A 65 3.58 16.49 -3.19
N GLU A 66 4.02 17.69 -3.57
CA GLU A 66 3.34 18.49 -4.58
C GLU A 66 3.38 17.78 -5.95
N GLY A 67 2.25 17.75 -6.66
CA GLY A 67 2.11 17.09 -7.97
C GLY A 67 0.93 16.13 -8.01
N CYS A 68 0.97 15.18 -8.95
CA CYS A 68 -0.07 14.17 -9.16
C CYS A 68 0.51 12.77 -9.42
N GLY A 69 -0.30 11.74 -9.14
CA GLY A 69 0.05 10.33 -9.31
C GLY A 69 0.56 9.64 -8.05
N VAL A 70 0.78 8.33 -8.16
CA VAL A 70 1.34 7.47 -7.10
C VAL A 70 2.65 6.88 -7.60
N TYR A 71 3.68 6.89 -6.77
CA TYR A 71 5.02 6.46 -7.15
C TYR A 71 5.59 5.50 -6.12
N MET A 72 6.30 4.47 -6.60
CA MET A 72 7.01 3.50 -5.78
C MET A 72 8.49 3.48 -6.16
N LYS A 73 9.36 3.49 -5.15
CA LYS A 73 10.81 3.46 -5.35
C LYS A 73 11.20 2.17 -6.10
N GLY A 74 12.01 2.32 -7.15
CA GLY A 74 12.44 1.20 -7.99
C GLY A 74 11.45 0.78 -9.09
N VAL A 75 10.20 1.25 -9.02
CA VAL A 75 9.17 0.98 -10.04
C VAL A 75 8.85 2.23 -10.86
N GLY A 76 8.82 3.41 -10.22
CA GLY A 76 8.38 4.66 -10.84
C GLY A 76 6.89 4.91 -10.60
N ARG A 77 6.18 5.43 -11.62
CA ARG A 77 4.74 5.69 -11.54
C ARG A 77 3.99 4.36 -11.49
N VAL A 78 3.17 4.19 -10.46
CA VAL A 78 2.37 2.97 -10.22
C VAL A 78 1.09 3.06 -11.05
N GLU A 79 0.73 1.96 -11.71
CA GLU A 79 -0.52 1.90 -12.49
C GLU A 79 -1.72 1.79 -11.55
N LYS A 80 -2.77 2.57 -11.83
CA LYS A 80 -4.00 2.48 -11.06
C LYS A 80 -4.77 1.23 -11.48
N ARG A 81 -4.63 0.14 -10.72
CA ARG A 81 -5.39 -1.11 -10.91
C ARG A 81 -6.17 -1.45 -9.65
N GLY A 82 -7.17 -2.30 -9.81
CA GLY A 82 -7.93 -2.86 -8.70
C GLY A 82 -9.27 -3.38 -9.16
N TRP A 83 -10.15 -3.65 -8.21
CA TRP A 83 -11.52 -4.07 -8.51
C TRP A 83 -12.36 -2.90 -9.03
N LEU A 84 -12.94 -3.06 -10.21
CA LEU A 84 -13.91 -2.16 -10.83
C LEU A 84 -15.24 -2.90 -11.03
N HIS A 85 -16.33 -2.43 -10.42
CA HIS A 85 -17.63 -3.13 -10.33
C HIS A 85 -18.14 -3.78 -11.62
N PHE A 86 -17.92 -3.17 -12.79
CA PHE A 86 -18.40 -3.68 -14.08
C PHE A 86 -17.30 -4.19 -15.01
N LYS A 87 -16.03 -4.11 -14.58
CA LYS A 87 -14.86 -4.55 -15.35
C LYS A 87 -14.05 -5.65 -14.66
N GLY A 88 -14.36 -5.95 -13.39
CA GLY A 88 -13.57 -6.87 -12.56
C GLY A 88 -12.21 -6.27 -12.20
N TRP A 89 -11.19 -7.12 -12.05
CA TRP A 89 -9.81 -6.71 -11.86
C TRP A 89 -9.26 -6.08 -13.14
N ALA A 90 -9.09 -4.76 -13.12
CA ALA A 90 -8.69 -4.01 -14.31
C ALA A 90 -7.92 -2.74 -13.95
N SER A 91 -7.20 -2.22 -14.93
CA SER A 91 -6.63 -0.87 -14.87
C SER A 91 -7.72 0.18 -15.04
N ALA A 92 -7.65 1.23 -14.23
CA ALA A 92 -8.47 2.43 -14.42
C ALA A 92 -7.75 3.35 -15.41
N GLU A 93 -8.47 3.79 -16.44
CA GLU A 93 -8.00 4.89 -17.29
C GLU A 93 -7.94 6.16 -16.44
N LEU A 94 -6.84 6.90 -16.58
CA LEU A 94 -6.67 8.20 -15.94
C LEU A 94 -7.22 9.25 -16.90
N GLU A 95 -8.23 10.00 -16.47
CA GLU A 95 -8.41 11.36 -16.99
C GLU A 95 -7.42 12.23 -16.22
N ASP A 96 -6.45 12.84 -16.91
CA ASP A 96 -5.48 13.78 -16.34
C ASP A 96 -6.13 15.13 -16.01
#